data_AF-A0A970C2C0-F1
#
_entry.id   AF-A0A970C2C0-F1
#
_cell.length_a   1.000
_cell.length_b   1.000
_cell.length_c   1.000
_cell.angle_alpha   90.00
_cell.angle_beta   90.00
_cell.angle_gamma   90.00
#
_symmetry.space_group_name_H-M   'P 1'
#
loop_
_entity.id
_entity.type
_entity.pdbx_description
1 polymer ?
#
loop_
_entity_poly.entity_id
_entity_poly.type
_entity_poly.pdbx_seq_one_letter_code
_entity_poly.pdbx_strand_id
1 'polypeptide(L)' 'MAITKLPTFEKYTVDLKLRQFRFINKKQKLKIIHFDTKRGKKILKKISINRFTNESKLLKE' A
#
# COMPACT_ATOMS: atom_id res chain seq x y z
N MET A 1 -20.03 0.87 14.24
CA MET A 1 -18.95 1.60 13.54
C MET A 1 -18.22 0.63 12.63
N ALA A 2 -18.36 0.77 11.30
CA ALA A 2 -17.58 -0.04 10.35
C ALA A 2 -16.13 0.43 10.37
N ILE A 3 -15.23 -0.38 10.92
CA ILE A 3 -13.79 -0.12 10.85
C ILE A 3 -13.39 -0.40 9.41
N THR A 4 -13.38 0.63 8.55
CA THR A 4 -12.78 0.54 7.22
C THR A 4 -11.30 0.21 7.39
N LYS A 5 -10.96 -1.08 7.31
CA LYS A 5 -9.58 -1.56 7.26
C LYS A 5 -8.98 -1.00 5.98
N LEU A 6 -8.12 -0.01 6.13
CA LEU A 6 -7.35 0.52 5.01
C LEU A 6 -6.49 -0.61 4.43
N PRO A 7 -6.40 -0.76 3.10
CA PRO A 7 -5.58 -1.78 2.49
C PRO A 7 -4.13 -1.61 2.95
N THR A 8 -3.56 -2.69 3.48
CA THR A 8 -2.16 -2.73 3.90
C THR A 8 -1.33 -3.44 2.83
N PHE A 9 -0.19 -2.86 2.47
CA PHE A 9 0.74 -3.40 1.49
C PHE A 9 2.16 -3.34 2.05
N GLU A 10 2.85 -4.47 2.16
CA GLU A 10 4.20 -4.55 2.75
C GLU A 10 4.32 -3.76 4.09
N LYS A 11 3.30 -3.87 4.96
CA LYS A 11 3.16 -3.14 6.25
C LYS A 11 2.82 -1.64 6.13
N TYR A 12 2.76 -1.07 4.93
CA TYR A 12 2.25 0.28 4.71
C TYR A 12 0.73 0.28 4.66
N THR A 13 0.10 1.15 5.41
CA THR A 13 -1.29 1.55 5.21
C THR A 13 -1.36 2.45 3.99
N VAL A 14 -2.16 2.07 2.99
CA VAL A 14 -2.35 2.86 1.77
C VAL A 14 -3.53 3.80 1.99
N ASP A 15 -3.25 5.10 1.98
CA ASP A 15 -4.27 6.15 2.07
C ASP A 15 -4.49 6.73 0.67
N LEU A 16 -5.54 6.25 -0.02
CA LEU A 16 -5.87 6.67 -1.37
C LEU A 16 -6.40 8.10 -1.42
N LYS A 17 -7.10 8.55 -0.36
CA LYS A 17 -7.64 9.91 -0.29
C LYS A 17 -6.52 10.94 -0.21
N LEU A 18 -5.52 10.68 0.63
CA LEU A 18 -4.37 11.55 0.84
C LEU A 18 -3.19 11.23 -0.10
N ARG A 19 -3.34 10.25 -1.01
CA ARG A 19 -2.30 9.80 -1.96
C ARG A 19 -0.94 9.56 -1.27
N GLN A 20 -0.97 8.84 -0.16
CA GLN A 20 0.21 8.60 0.67
C GLN A 20 0.25 7.18 1.26
N PHE A 21 1.46 6.68 1.46
CA PHE A 21 1.74 5.47 2.22
C PHE A 21 2.14 5.83 3.64
N ARG A 22 1.43 5.26 4.63
CA ARG A 22 1.70 5.47 6.05
C ARG A 22 2.25 4.17 6.63
N PHE A 23 3.35 4.25 7.36
CA PHE A 23 3.93 3.11 8.06
C PHE A 23 4.36 3.52 9.45
N ILE A 24 3.94 2.77 10.46
CA ILE A 24 4.41 2.94 11.83
C ILE A 24 5.56 1.98 12.05
N ASN A 25 6.75 2.51 12.35
CA ASN A 25 7.89 1.65 12.64
C ASN A 25 7.80 1.06 14.06
N LYS A 26 8.66 0.08 14.39
CA LYS A 26 8.71 -0.52 15.74
C LYS A 26 8.98 0.48 16.88
N LYS A 27 9.54 1.65 16.57
CA LYS A 27 9.75 2.76 17.52
C LYS A 27 8.54 3.71 17.57
N GLN A 28 7.37 3.28 17.10
CA GLN A 28 6.13 4.06 16.99
C GLN A 28 6.25 5.37 16.19
N LYS A 29 7.29 5.51 15.35
CA LYS A 29 7.44 6.67 14.48
C LYS A 29 6.65 6.45 13.20
N LEU A 30 5.74 7.38 12.93
CA LEU A 30 5.01 7.46 11.67
C LEU A 30 5.96 7.91 10.56
N LYS A 31 6.09 7.08 9.52
CA LYS A 31 6.71 7.44 8.25
C LYS A 31 5.64 7.61 7.19
N ILE A 32 5.68 8.74 6.51
CA ILE A 32 4.76 9.07 5.42
C ILE A 32 5.58 9.12 4.13
N ILE A 33 5.08 8.47 3.08
CA ILE A 33 5.68 8.50 1.74
C ILE A 33 4.58 8.92 0.77
N HIS A 34 4.69 10.12 0.20
CA HIS A 34 3.72 10.56 -0.81
C HIS A 34 3.89 9.80 -2.11
N PHE A 35 2.79 9.57 -2.82
CA PHE A 35 2.75 8.87 -4.09
C PHE A 35 3.63 9.52 -5.15
N ASP A 36 3.72 10.86 -5.15
CA ASP A 36 4.47 11.61 -6.17
C ASP A 36 5.99 11.53 -6.00
N THR A 37 6.48 11.06 -4.85
CA THR A 37 7.91 10.84 -4.65
C THR A 37 8.41 9.66 -5.48
N LYS A 38 9.70 9.66 -5.85
CA LYS A 38 10.35 8.52 -6.56
C LYS A 38 10.13 7.19 -5.83
N ARG A 39 10.08 7.21 -4.49
CA ARG A 39 9.81 6.05 -3.65
C ARG A 39 8.34 5.64 -3.69
N GLY A 40 7.41 6.59 -3.60
CA GLY A 40 5.97 6.36 -3.72
C GLY A 40 5.58 5.74 -5.06
N LYS A 41 6.09 6.28 -6.18
CA LYS A 41 5.86 5.74 -7.53
C LYS A 41 6.34 4.29 -7.67
N LYS A 42 7.48 3.93 -7.07
CA LYS A 42 7.97 2.54 -7.04
C LYS A 42 7.03 1.61 -6.27
N ILE A 43 6.53 2.04 -5.12
CA ILE A 43 5.59 1.25 -4.30
C ILE A 43 4.26 1.09 -5.04
N LEU A 44 3.73 2.16 -5.65
CA LEU A 44 2.53 2.09 -6.49
C LEU A 44 2.71 1.10 -7.65
N LYS A 45 3.84 1.16 -8.36
CA LYS A 45 4.14 0.22 -9.44
C LYS A 45 4.17 -1.22 -8.94
N LYS A 46 4.77 -1.48 -7.77
CA LYS A 46 4.72 -2.80 -7.13
C LYS A 46 3.30 -3.25 -6.77
N ILE A 47 2.47 -2.38 -6.20
CA ILE A 47 1.07 -2.68 -5.87
C ILE A 47 0.28 -3.02 -7.13
N SER A 48 0.43 -2.20 -8.17
CA SER A 48 -0.24 -2.40 -9.46
C SER A 48 0.13 -3.74 -10.09
N ILE A 49 1.42 -4.11 -10.04
CA ILE A 49 1.90 -5.41 -10.54
C ILE A 49 1.39 -6.55 -9.66
N ASN A 50 1.46 -6.41 -8.33
CA ASN A 50 1.08 -7.47 -7.39
C ASN A 50 -0.42 -7.77 -7.40
N ARG A 51 -1.26 -6.77 -7.65
CA ARG A 51 -2.71 -6.97 -7.85
C ARG A 51 -2.98 -7.83 -9.08
N PHE A 52 -2.23 -7.58 -10.16
CA PHE A 52 -2.31 -8.34 -11.40
C PHE A 52 -1.82 -9.78 -11.25
N THR A 53 -0.71 -10.02 -10.55
CA THR A 53 -0.21 -11.39 -10.32
C THR A 53 -1.09 -12.19 -9.35
N ASN A 54 -1.74 -11.55 -8.38
CA ASN A 54 -2.61 -12.28 -7.45
C ASN A 54 -3.96 -12.65 -8.10
N GLU A 55 -4.54 -11.77 -8.93
CA GLU A 55 -5.72 -12.12 -9.74
C GLU A 55 -5.38 -13.21 -10.78
N SER A 56 -4.19 -13.16 -11.38
CA SER A 56 -3.73 -14.20 -12.32
C SER A 56 -3.46 -15.55 -11.64
N LYS A 57 -3.21 -15.58 -10.34
CA LYS A 57 -3.02 -16.81 -9.56
C LYS A 57 -4.35 -17.37 -9.05
N LEU A 58 -5.34 -16.50 -8.79
CA LEU A 58 -6.69 -16.89 -8.36
C LEU A 58 -7.55 -17.45 -9.50
N LEU A 59 -7.21 -17.16 -10.76
CA LEU A 59 -7.93 -17.64 -11.95
C LEU A 59 -7.39 -18.97 -12.52
N LYS A 60 -6.50 -19.67 -11.80
CA LYS A 60 -5.90 -20.94 -12.24
C LYS A 60 -6.06 -22.11 -11.24
N GLU A 61 -6.89 -21.96 -10.20
CA GLU A 61 -7.32 -23.08 -9.34
C GLU A 61 -8.78 -23.43 -9.60
#